data_AF-A0A836VZV6-F1
#
_entry.id   AF-A0A836VZV6-F1
#
_cell.length_a   1.000
_cell.length_b   1.000
_cell.length_c   1.000
_cell.angle_alpha   90.00
_cell.angle_beta   90.00
_cell.angle_gamma   90.00
#
_symmetry.space_group_name_H-M   'P 1'
#
loop_
_entity.id
_entity.type
_entity.pdbx_description
1 polymer ?
#
loop_
_entity_poly.entity_id
_entity_poly.type
_entity_poly.pdbx_seq_one_letter_code
_entity_poly.pdbx_strand_id
1 'polypeptide(L)'
;YLNAVVQLWTTQLPESLLHRPLDIEARLGRSRSGPWQPRPIDLDLILYGSQVIRTEELIVPHPACWYRRFVLDPLSEIAADLVHPVKRRTIADLRERLLRRPFRCALVSADHGQARRVAEQLAPEFPDVQFPLLAEEDPTRVDAELVVCWTKEPPVDLHAPDRAHPDALFAPTELDAAIEFVRTVLQSALGQCVRVS
;
A
#
# COMPACT_ATOMS: atom_id res chain seq x y z
N TYR A 1 6.91 4.43 16.10
CA TYR A 1 8.00 4.41 15.12
C TYR A 1 8.23 5.80 14.57
N LEU A 2 9.47 6.15 14.26
CA LEU A 2 9.80 7.33 13.46
C LEU A 2 9.99 6.86 12.02
N ASN A 3 9.33 7.49 11.06
CA ASN A 3 9.46 7.17 9.64
C ASN A 3 10.13 8.34 8.93
N ALA A 4 11.04 8.03 8.01
CA ALA A 4 11.77 9.02 7.22
C ALA A 4 12.06 8.46 5.83
N VAL A 5 12.26 9.35 4.87
CA VAL A 5 12.67 8.99 3.51
C VAL A 5 13.96 9.73 3.20
N VAL A 6 14.88 9.03 2.52
CA VAL A 6 16.15 9.58 2.08
C VAL A 6 16.25 9.43 0.57
N GLN A 7 16.58 10.52 -0.11
CA GLN A 7 16.96 10.50 -1.52
C GLN A 7 18.48 10.35 -1.64
N LEU A 8 18.93 9.51 -2.57
CA LEU A 8 20.33 9.33 -2.89
C LEU A 8 20.53 9.23 -4.41
N TRP A 9 21.76 9.50 -4.85
CA TRP A 9 22.22 9.24 -6.21
C TRP A 9 23.20 8.08 -6.20
N THR A 10 23.06 7.18 -7.15
CA THR A 10 23.91 5.98 -7.26
C THR A 10 24.05 5.55 -8.71
N THR A 11 25.19 4.95 -9.03
CA THR A 11 25.45 4.26 -10.30
C THR A 11 25.31 2.74 -10.17
N GLN A 12 25.06 2.22 -8.97
CA GLN A 12 24.83 0.80 -8.71
C GLN A 12 23.46 0.38 -9.22
N LEU A 13 23.37 -0.81 -9.81
CA LEU A 13 22.11 -1.39 -10.26
C LEU A 13 21.14 -1.65 -9.07
N PRO A 14 19.82 -1.63 -9.30
CA PRO A 14 18.81 -1.89 -8.26
C PRO A 14 19.02 -3.18 -7.48
N GLU A 15 19.39 -4.26 -8.17
CA GLU A 15 19.65 -5.58 -7.59
C GLU A 15 20.84 -5.54 -6.64
N SER A 16 21.85 -4.72 -6.96
CA SER A 16 23.02 -4.50 -6.09
C SER A 16 22.68 -3.74 -4.80
N LEU A 17 21.52 -3.07 -4.77
CA LEU A 17 21.04 -2.39 -3.56
C LEU A 17 20.23 -3.32 -2.65
N LEU A 18 19.77 -4.48 -3.11
CA LEU A 18 18.90 -5.37 -2.33
C LEU A 18 19.52 -5.76 -0.98
N HIS A 19 20.82 -6.05 -0.98
CA HIS A 19 21.53 -6.50 0.22
C HIS A 19 22.03 -5.36 1.11
N ARG A 20 22.10 -4.13 0.59
CA ARG A 20 22.64 -2.98 1.34
C ARG A 20 21.79 -2.61 2.58
N PRO A 21 20.45 -2.52 2.50
CA PRO A 21 19.58 -2.38 3.66
C PRO A 21 19.83 -3.45 4.73
N LEU A 22 19.89 -4.71 4.31
CA LEU A 22 20.08 -5.86 5.21
C LEU A 22 21.42 -5.78 5.95
N ASP A 23 22.49 -5.37 5.27
CA ASP A 23 23.82 -5.19 5.86
C ASP A 23 23.82 -4.05 6.89
N ILE A 24 23.14 -2.94 6.60
CA ILE A 24 23.01 -1.80 7.51
C ILE A 24 22.22 -2.20 8.76
N GLU A 25 21.08 -2.86 8.58
CA GLU A 25 20.26 -3.37 9.69
C GLU A 25 21.04 -4.34 10.58
N ALA A 26 21.82 -5.26 9.99
CA ALA A 26 22.67 -6.18 10.72
C ALA A 26 23.72 -5.44 11.55
N ARG A 27 24.37 -4.41 10.97
CA ARG A 27 25.36 -3.57 11.68
C ARG A 27 24.73 -2.74 12.80
N LEU A 28 23.45 -2.41 12.70
CA LEU A 28 22.71 -1.66 13.71
C LEU A 28 22.04 -2.56 14.76
N GLY A 29 22.35 -3.85 14.76
CA GLY A 29 21.97 -4.76 15.85
C GLY A 29 20.71 -5.59 15.57
N ARG A 30 20.29 -5.76 14.31
CA ARG A 30 19.23 -6.73 13.97
C ARG A 30 19.68 -8.15 14.35
N SER A 31 19.22 -8.64 15.50
CA SER A 31 19.42 -10.02 15.95
C SER A 31 18.54 -10.97 15.14
N ARG A 32 19.11 -12.04 14.56
CA ARG A 32 18.35 -13.11 13.88
C ARG A 32 17.73 -14.12 14.85
N SER A 33 17.60 -13.78 16.14
CA SER A 33 17.24 -14.70 17.23
C SER A 33 15.74 -15.06 17.34
N GLY A 34 14.99 -15.04 16.24
CA GLY A 34 13.58 -15.44 16.19
C GLY A 34 12.67 -14.43 15.46
N PRO A 35 11.44 -14.83 15.11
CA PRO A 35 10.46 -13.91 14.52
C PRO A 35 9.97 -12.87 15.54
N TRP A 36 9.58 -11.68 15.06
CA TRP A 36 8.93 -10.60 15.84
C TRP A 36 9.78 -9.85 16.89
N GLN A 37 11.10 -9.80 16.73
CA GLN A 37 11.93 -8.92 17.58
C GLN A 37 11.83 -7.45 17.15
N PRO A 38 11.83 -6.49 18.09
CA PRO A 38 11.95 -5.07 17.78
C PRO A 38 13.16 -4.82 16.89
N ARG A 39 12.92 -4.24 15.72
CA ARG A 39 13.99 -3.84 14.80
C ARG A 39 14.44 -2.43 15.16
N PRO A 40 15.74 -2.19 15.38
CA PRO A 40 16.26 -0.84 15.58
C PRO A 40 15.95 0.07 14.39
N ILE A 41 15.96 -0.50 13.17
CA ILE A 41 15.59 0.16 11.92
C ILE A 41 15.09 -0.88 10.92
N ASP A 42 14.25 -0.45 9.98
CA ASP A 42 13.76 -1.22 8.83
C ASP A 42 13.95 -0.34 7.58
N LEU A 43 14.62 -0.85 6.56
CA LEU A 43 15.03 -0.08 5.38
C LEU A 43 14.43 -0.69 4.10
N ASP A 44 13.51 0.03 3.47
CA ASP A 44 12.85 -0.37 2.23
C ASP A 44 13.31 0.49 1.03
N LEU A 45 13.55 -0.15 -0.12
CA LEU A 45 13.75 0.56 -1.39
C LEU A 45 12.38 0.96 -1.96
N ILE A 46 12.04 2.25 -1.87
CA ILE A 46 10.73 2.77 -2.31
C ILE A 46 10.66 2.93 -3.83
N LEU A 47 11.62 3.64 -4.42
CA LEU A 47 11.68 3.99 -5.84
C LEU A 47 13.13 3.91 -6.34
N TYR A 48 13.33 3.57 -7.60
CA TYR A 48 14.63 3.62 -8.27
C TYR A 48 14.48 4.31 -9.63
N GLY A 49 14.78 5.61 -9.67
CA GLY A 49 14.52 6.44 -10.85
C GLY A 49 13.08 6.26 -11.35
N SER A 50 12.93 6.02 -12.65
CA SER A 50 11.65 5.70 -13.30
C SER A 50 11.46 4.20 -13.58
N GLN A 51 12.29 3.33 -13.00
CA GLN A 51 12.28 1.89 -13.30
C GLN A 51 11.09 1.19 -12.65
N VAL A 52 10.60 0.15 -13.33
CA VAL A 52 9.62 -0.81 -12.80
C VAL A 52 10.26 -2.19 -12.86
N ILE A 53 10.49 -2.78 -11.70
CA ILE A 53 11.21 -4.04 -11.52
C ILE A 53 10.28 -5.01 -10.82
N ARG A 54 10.17 -6.22 -11.37
CA ARG A 54 9.38 -7.32 -10.81
C ARG A 54 10.16 -8.62 -10.96
N THR A 55 10.95 -8.94 -9.95
CA THR A 55 11.60 -10.24 -9.83
C THR A 55 11.11 -10.92 -8.55
N GLU A 56 11.46 -12.19 -8.37
CA GLU A 56 11.17 -12.91 -7.12
C GLU A 56 11.85 -12.26 -5.90
N GLU A 57 12.97 -11.57 -6.13
CA GLU A 57 13.81 -10.99 -5.08
C GLU A 57 13.55 -9.50 -4.86
N LEU A 58 13.06 -8.76 -5.86
CA LEU A 58 12.92 -7.30 -5.82
C LEU A 58 11.69 -6.81 -6.57
N ILE A 59 10.87 -6.02 -5.89
CA ILE A 59 9.76 -5.28 -6.49
C ILE A 59 9.95 -3.78 -6.28
N VAL A 60 10.10 -3.04 -7.37
CA VAL A 60 10.22 -1.57 -7.39
C VAL A 60 9.24 -1.00 -8.41
N PRO A 61 8.47 0.05 -8.12
CA PRO A 61 8.30 0.69 -6.81
C PRO A 61 7.81 -0.26 -5.72
N HIS A 62 8.13 0.03 -4.46
CA HIS A 62 7.65 -0.78 -3.34
C HIS A 62 6.10 -0.92 -3.42
N PRO A 63 5.53 -2.15 -3.46
CA PRO A 63 4.12 -2.38 -3.77
C PRO A 63 3.12 -1.57 -2.95
N ALA A 64 3.48 -1.27 -1.69
CA ALA A 64 2.63 -0.54 -0.77
C ALA A 64 2.90 0.98 -0.67
N CYS A 65 3.94 1.52 -1.32
CA CYS A 65 4.34 2.91 -1.07
C CYS A 65 3.25 3.94 -1.42
N TRP A 66 2.37 3.62 -2.37
CA TRP A 66 1.37 4.54 -2.92
C TRP A 66 0.09 4.72 -2.07
N TYR A 67 -0.07 3.97 -0.98
CA TYR A 67 -1.21 4.10 -0.07
C TYR A 67 -0.81 4.21 1.40
N ARG A 68 0.48 4.27 1.73
CA ARG A 68 0.95 4.36 3.11
C ARG A 68 1.36 5.79 3.44
N ARG A 69 0.62 6.47 4.33
CA ARG A 69 0.93 7.86 4.70
C ARG A 69 2.29 8.03 5.35
N PHE A 70 2.75 7.06 6.14
CA PHE A 70 4.08 7.12 6.75
C PHE A 70 5.23 7.04 5.73
N VAL A 71 4.95 6.66 4.48
CA VAL A 71 5.89 6.72 3.35
C VAL A 71 5.64 8.01 2.54
N LEU A 72 4.38 8.28 2.19
CA LEU A 72 4.01 9.40 1.32
C LEU A 72 4.20 10.77 1.97
N ASP A 73 3.96 10.92 3.28
CA ASP A 73 4.15 12.19 3.99
C ASP A 73 5.62 12.64 3.89
N PRO A 74 6.62 11.87 4.38
CA PRO A 74 8.03 12.28 4.24
C PRO A 74 8.55 12.26 2.80
N LEU A 75 8.06 11.37 1.92
CA LEU A 75 8.47 11.39 0.51
C LEU A 75 7.98 12.67 -0.20
N SER A 76 6.78 13.14 0.11
CA SER A 76 6.22 14.38 -0.45
C SER A 76 6.98 15.62 0.01
N GLU A 77 7.64 15.60 1.18
CA GLU A 77 8.45 16.72 1.66
C GLU A 77 9.71 16.95 0.80
N ILE A 78 10.29 15.88 0.24
CA ILE A 78 11.55 15.95 -0.52
C ILE A 78 11.35 15.78 -2.04
N ALA A 79 10.24 15.19 -2.48
CA ALA A 79 10.03 14.78 -3.86
C ALA A 79 8.53 14.82 -4.27
N ALA A 80 7.82 15.89 -3.91
CA ALA A 80 6.40 16.09 -4.23
C ALA A 80 6.05 15.86 -5.71
N ASP A 81 6.84 16.46 -6.63
CA ASP A 81 6.58 16.45 -8.07
C ASP A 81 7.02 15.15 -8.78
N LEU A 82 7.65 14.23 -8.05
CA LEU A 82 8.10 12.96 -8.63
C LEU A 82 6.89 12.14 -9.07
N VAL A 83 6.88 11.72 -10.34
CA VAL A 83 5.79 10.89 -10.89
C VAL A 83 6.06 9.42 -10.58
N HIS A 84 5.14 8.79 -9.85
CA HIS A 84 5.20 7.35 -9.59
C HIS A 84 5.10 6.57 -10.91
N PRO A 85 6.05 5.69 -11.26
CA PRO A 85 6.15 5.13 -12.62
C PRO A 85 4.99 4.18 -12.97
N VAL A 86 4.42 3.50 -11.97
CA VAL A 86 3.22 2.65 -12.14
C VAL A 86 1.91 3.44 -12.04
N LYS A 87 1.72 4.25 -10.99
CA LYS A 87 0.47 4.97 -10.71
C LYS A 87 0.25 6.20 -11.60
N ARG A 88 1.30 6.67 -12.30
CA ARG A 88 1.26 7.83 -13.21
C ARG A 88 0.69 9.10 -12.57
N ARG A 89 0.94 9.28 -11.27
CA ARG A 89 0.55 10.42 -10.46
C ARG A 89 1.76 10.96 -9.71
N THR A 90 1.77 12.24 -9.39
CA THR A 90 2.82 12.80 -8.52
C THR A 90 2.71 12.22 -7.12
N ILE A 91 3.80 12.25 -6.34
CA ILE A 91 3.74 11.85 -4.93
C ILE A 91 2.77 12.76 -4.16
N ALA A 92 2.75 14.05 -4.47
CA ALA A 92 1.78 14.99 -3.92
C ALA A 92 0.34 14.55 -4.17
N ASP A 93 -0.01 14.20 -5.41
CA ASP A 93 -1.37 13.72 -5.75
C ASP A 93 -1.73 12.45 -5.00
N LEU A 94 -0.79 11.49 -4.93
CA LEU A 94 -0.99 10.23 -4.21
C LEU A 94 -1.25 10.48 -2.72
N ARG A 95 -0.52 11.41 -2.11
CA ARG A 95 -0.70 11.83 -0.72
C ARG A 95 -2.02 12.57 -0.50
N GLU A 96 -2.31 13.58 -1.30
CA GLU A 96 -3.50 14.43 -1.17
C GLU A 96 -4.80 13.63 -1.29
N ARG A 97 -4.83 12.65 -2.19
CA ARG A 97 -5.92 11.69 -2.30
C ARG A 97 -6.25 11.05 -0.94
N LEU A 98 -5.24 10.68 -0.15
CA LEU A 98 -5.47 10.05 1.16
C LEU A 98 -5.96 11.01 2.25
N LEU A 99 -5.84 12.33 2.02
CA LEU A 99 -6.29 13.36 2.95
C LEU A 99 -7.74 13.80 2.71
N ARG A 100 -8.36 13.41 1.59
CA ARG A 100 -9.76 13.76 1.26
C ARG A 100 -10.74 13.18 2.28
N ARG A 101 -11.78 13.94 2.61
CA ARG A 101 -12.85 13.54 3.53
C ARG A 101 -14.25 13.85 2.95
N PRO A 102 -15.24 12.96 3.12
CA PRO A 102 -15.13 11.62 3.71
C PRO A 102 -14.17 10.72 2.89
N PHE A 103 -13.40 9.86 3.56
CA PHE A 103 -12.46 8.98 2.86
C PHE A 103 -13.25 7.81 2.28
N ARG A 104 -13.19 7.57 0.96
CA ARG A 104 -13.95 6.49 0.34
C ARG A 104 -13.06 5.29 0.08
N CYS A 105 -13.42 4.17 0.70
CA CYS A 105 -12.80 2.87 0.50
C CYS A 105 -13.83 1.94 -0.15
N ALA A 106 -13.80 1.84 -1.48
CA ALA A 106 -14.75 1.00 -2.19
C ALA A 106 -14.43 -0.49 -1.98
N LEU A 107 -15.47 -1.27 -1.70
CA LEU A 107 -15.37 -2.72 -1.55
C LEU A 107 -16.05 -3.38 -2.75
N VAL A 108 -15.27 -4.04 -3.59
CA VAL A 108 -15.72 -4.71 -4.82
C VAL A 108 -15.64 -6.22 -4.62
N SER A 109 -16.78 -6.91 -4.73
CA SER A 109 -16.86 -8.36 -4.48
C SER A 109 -18.00 -8.99 -5.29
N ALA A 110 -17.79 -10.21 -5.80
CA ALA A 110 -18.86 -11.08 -6.30
C ALA A 110 -19.91 -11.38 -5.20
N ASP A 111 -19.44 -11.55 -3.96
CA ASP A 111 -20.29 -11.79 -2.80
C ASP A 111 -20.55 -10.46 -2.06
N HIS A 112 -21.74 -9.91 -2.27
CA HIS A 112 -22.19 -8.68 -1.62
C HIS A 112 -22.38 -8.86 -0.11
N GLY A 113 -22.68 -10.07 0.36
CA GLY A 113 -22.81 -10.37 1.78
C GLY A 113 -21.47 -10.26 2.50
N GLN A 114 -20.39 -10.72 1.86
CA GLN A 114 -19.03 -10.61 2.40
C GLN A 114 -18.57 -9.15 2.47
N ALA A 115 -18.70 -8.38 1.38
CA ALA A 115 -18.31 -6.97 1.35
C ALA A 115 -19.09 -6.15 2.40
N ARG A 116 -20.38 -6.45 2.56
CA ARG A 116 -21.21 -5.82 3.60
C ARG A 116 -20.73 -6.12 5.01
N ARG A 117 -20.36 -7.37 5.32
CA ARG A 117 -19.81 -7.75 6.64
C ARG A 117 -18.52 -7.03 6.96
N VAL A 118 -17.61 -6.90 5.98
CA VAL A 118 -16.37 -6.14 6.14
C VAL A 118 -16.68 -4.67 6.47
N ALA A 119 -17.57 -4.03 5.70
CA ALA A 119 -17.97 -2.65 5.96
C ALA A 119 -18.64 -2.48 7.33
N GLU A 120 -19.56 -3.36 7.71
CA GLU A 120 -20.26 -3.32 9.01
C GLU A 120 -19.28 -3.48 10.18
N GLN A 121 -18.26 -4.32 10.05
CA GLN A 121 -17.27 -4.55 11.10
C GLN A 121 -16.25 -3.41 11.23
N LEU A 122 -15.88 -2.77 10.12
CA LEU A 122 -14.88 -1.69 10.12
C LEU A 122 -15.47 -0.29 10.32
N ALA A 123 -16.72 -0.05 9.97
CA ALA A 123 -17.35 1.28 10.12
C ALA A 123 -17.27 1.86 11.56
N PRO A 124 -17.43 1.07 12.65
CA PRO A 124 -17.23 1.57 14.01
C PRO A 124 -15.78 1.97 14.32
N GLU A 125 -14.80 1.31 13.70
CA GLU A 125 -13.37 1.61 13.88
C GLU A 125 -12.93 2.84 13.06
N PHE A 126 -13.62 3.09 11.94
CA PHE A 126 -13.29 4.15 10.98
C PHE A 126 -14.51 5.03 10.65
N PRO A 127 -14.98 5.89 11.58
CA PRO A 127 -16.22 6.66 11.40
C PRO A 127 -16.18 7.69 10.25
N ASP A 128 -14.99 8.13 9.86
CA ASP A 128 -14.78 9.09 8.75
C ASP A 128 -14.60 8.39 7.38
N VAL A 129 -14.71 7.06 7.34
CA VAL A 129 -14.59 6.25 6.12
C VAL A 129 -15.97 5.85 5.60
N GLN A 130 -16.20 6.11 4.33
CA GLN A 130 -17.34 5.60 3.59
C GLN A 130 -16.94 4.33 2.83
N PHE A 131 -17.76 3.29 2.93
CA PHE A 131 -17.57 2.01 2.26
C PHE A 131 -18.62 1.84 1.16
N PRO A 132 -18.48 2.49 -0.01
CA PRO A 132 -19.36 2.20 -1.13
C PRO A 132 -19.18 0.73 -1.53
N LEU A 133 -20.27 -0.02 -1.48
CA LEU A 133 -20.34 -1.42 -1.88
C LEU A 133 -20.71 -1.48 -3.35
N LEU A 134 -19.89 -2.15 -4.16
CA LEU A 134 -20.09 -2.19 -5.61
C LEU A 134 -20.12 -3.63 -6.11
N ALA A 135 -21.10 -3.90 -6.97
CA ALA A 135 -21.11 -5.11 -7.79
C ALA A 135 -19.91 -5.08 -8.75
N GLU A 136 -19.43 -6.25 -9.18
CA GLU A 136 -18.25 -6.46 -10.04
C GLU A 136 -18.30 -5.79 -11.44
N GLU A 137 -19.23 -4.86 -11.69
CA GLU A 137 -19.59 -4.43 -13.04
C GLU A 137 -18.49 -3.63 -13.76
N ASP A 138 -17.62 -2.88 -13.05
CA ASP A 138 -16.35 -2.34 -13.57
C ASP A 138 -15.57 -1.60 -12.45
N PRO A 139 -14.50 -2.18 -11.86
CA PRO A 139 -13.73 -1.49 -10.82
C PRO A 139 -13.04 -0.21 -11.35
N THR A 140 -12.83 -0.05 -12.66
CA THR A 140 -12.12 1.11 -13.23
C THR A 140 -12.95 2.40 -13.18
N ARG A 141 -14.28 2.30 -12.98
CA ARG A 141 -15.21 3.44 -12.91
C ARG A 141 -15.49 3.91 -11.50
N VAL A 142 -14.80 3.33 -10.52
CA VAL A 142 -15.04 3.60 -9.11
C VAL A 142 -14.34 4.88 -8.70
N ASP A 143 -15.14 5.91 -8.42
CA ASP A 143 -14.61 7.14 -7.81
C ASP A 143 -14.38 6.92 -6.31
N ALA A 144 -13.17 6.48 -5.95
CA ALA A 144 -12.76 6.25 -4.57
C ALA A 144 -11.26 6.52 -4.37
N GLU A 145 -10.90 6.92 -3.14
CA GLU A 145 -9.51 7.12 -2.72
C GLU A 145 -8.78 5.80 -2.53
N LEU A 146 -9.49 4.69 -2.37
CA LEU A 146 -8.91 3.35 -2.33
C LEU A 146 -9.97 2.33 -2.78
N VAL A 147 -9.55 1.34 -3.55
CA VAL A 147 -10.43 0.25 -4.00
C VAL A 147 -9.86 -1.07 -3.48
N VAL A 148 -10.68 -1.84 -2.77
CA VAL A 148 -10.34 -3.21 -2.35
C VAL A 148 -11.22 -4.19 -3.09
N CYS A 149 -10.58 -5.10 -3.83
CA CYS A 149 -11.22 -6.13 -4.62
C CYS A 149 -11.09 -7.51 -3.95
N TRP A 150 -12.17 -8.27 -3.96
CA TRP A 150 -12.20 -9.71 -3.71
C TRP A 150 -12.50 -10.43 -5.01
N THR A 151 -11.54 -11.20 -5.49
CA THR A 151 -11.71 -12.04 -6.68
C THR A 151 -11.17 -13.42 -6.36
N LYS A 152 -11.88 -14.50 -6.74
CA LYS A 152 -11.38 -15.87 -6.58
C LYS A 152 -10.05 -16.09 -7.32
N GLU A 153 -9.86 -15.37 -8.42
CA GLU A 153 -8.61 -15.27 -9.16
C GLU A 153 -8.30 -13.78 -9.35
N PRO A 154 -7.28 -13.21 -8.66
CA PRO A 154 -6.83 -11.86 -8.99
C PRO A 154 -6.47 -11.81 -10.48
N PRO A 155 -6.74 -10.69 -11.19
CA PRO A 155 -6.35 -10.58 -12.58
C PRO A 155 -4.86 -10.90 -12.69
N VAL A 156 -4.51 -11.79 -13.63
CA VAL A 156 -3.14 -12.30 -13.84
C VAL A 156 -2.12 -11.16 -14.01
N ASP A 157 -2.61 -9.99 -14.42
CA ASP A 157 -1.86 -8.74 -14.42
C ASP A 157 -2.66 -7.62 -13.74
N LEU A 158 -2.36 -7.34 -12.46
CA LEU A 158 -2.91 -6.22 -11.69
C LEU A 158 -2.53 -4.84 -12.27
N HIS A 159 -1.63 -4.82 -13.25
CA HIS A 159 -1.11 -3.64 -13.91
C HIS A 159 -1.40 -3.60 -15.40
N ALA A 160 -2.23 -4.52 -15.92
CA ALA A 160 -2.85 -4.36 -17.21
C ALA A 160 -3.80 -3.16 -17.12
N PRO A 161 -3.47 -2.00 -17.73
CA PRO A 161 -4.19 -0.74 -17.52
C PRO A 161 -5.68 -0.82 -17.90
N ASP A 162 -6.06 -1.81 -18.70
CA ASP A 162 -7.41 -1.98 -19.22
C ASP A 162 -8.33 -2.87 -18.37
N ARG A 163 -7.86 -3.44 -17.24
CA ARG A 163 -8.66 -4.44 -16.48
C ARG A 163 -8.79 -4.23 -14.97
N ALA A 164 -7.99 -3.37 -14.35
CA ALA A 164 -8.06 -3.13 -12.90
C ALA A 164 -7.99 -1.62 -12.58
N HIS A 165 -8.70 -1.19 -11.54
CA HIS A 165 -8.62 0.20 -11.06
C HIS A 165 -7.16 0.52 -10.71
N PRO A 166 -6.61 1.69 -11.11
CA PRO A 166 -5.21 2.04 -10.84
C PRO A 166 -4.87 2.04 -9.36
N ASP A 167 -5.88 2.20 -8.49
CA ASP A 167 -5.77 2.20 -7.03
C ASP A 167 -6.43 0.97 -6.37
N ALA A 168 -6.45 -0.17 -7.07
CA ALA A 168 -6.93 -1.44 -6.53
C ALA A 168 -5.90 -2.14 -5.63
N LEU A 169 -6.40 -2.75 -4.57
CA LEU A 169 -5.74 -3.73 -3.72
C LEU A 169 -6.56 -5.01 -3.71
N PHE A 170 -5.91 -6.16 -3.55
CA PHE A 170 -6.57 -7.46 -3.58
C PHE A 170 -6.51 -8.07 -2.19
N ALA A 171 -7.68 -8.20 -1.58
CA ALA A 171 -7.80 -8.78 -0.25
C ALA A 171 -7.80 -10.32 -0.32
N PRO A 172 -7.39 -11.01 0.76
CA PRO A 172 -7.61 -12.44 0.91
C PRO A 172 -9.08 -12.83 0.74
N THR A 173 -9.34 -14.06 0.27
CA THR A 173 -10.71 -14.57 0.06
C THR A 173 -11.43 -14.91 1.35
N GLU A 174 -10.69 -15.29 2.40
CA GLU A 174 -11.22 -15.58 3.73
C GLU A 174 -11.63 -14.27 4.45
N LEU A 175 -12.79 -14.27 5.11
CA LEU A 175 -13.42 -13.06 5.64
C LEU A 175 -12.59 -12.39 6.74
N ASP A 176 -12.12 -13.14 7.74
CA ASP A 176 -11.38 -12.59 8.87
C ASP A 176 -10.03 -12.00 8.40
N ALA A 177 -9.33 -12.71 7.52
CA ALA A 177 -8.11 -12.25 6.88
C ALA A 177 -8.35 -10.99 6.03
N ALA A 178 -9.50 -10.90 5.37
CA ALA A 178 -9.85 -9.72 4.59
C ALA A 178 -10.18 -8.51 5.45
N ILE A 179 -10.89 -8.69 6.57
CA ILE A 179 -11.16 -7.63 7.55
C ILE A 179 -9.84 -7.08 8.07
N GLU A 180 -8.90 -7.95 8.47
CA GLU A 180 -7.59 -7.53 8.97
C GLU A 180 -6.74 -6.83 7.90
N PHE A 181 -6.80 -7.34 6.67
CA PHE A 181 -6.16 -6.71 5.52
C PHE A 181 -6.68 -5.27 5.30
N VAL A 182 -8.00 -5.08 5.20
CA VAL A 182 -8.60 -3.77 4.98
C VAL A 182 -8.34 -2.84 6.16
N ARG A 183 -8.42 -3.33 7.40
CA ARG A 183 -8.06 -2.59 8.61
C ARG A 183 -6.62 -2.07 8.52
N THR A 184 -5.66 -2.93 8.20
CA THR A 184 -4.24 -2.57 8.08
C THR A 184 -4.01 -1.52 6.97
N VAL A 185 -4.68 -1.70 5.82
CA VAL A 185 -4.63 -0.76 4.71
C VAL A 185 -5.17 0.61 5.13
N LEU A 186 -6.33 0.66 5.78
CA LEU A 186 -6.95 1.90 6.24
C LEU A 186 -6.12 2.59 7.32
N GLN A 187 -5.60 1.86 8.30
CA GLN A 187 -4.72 2.43 9.31
C GLN A 187 -3.52 3.12 8.66
N SER A 188 -2.91 2.46 7.67
CA SER A 188 -1.78 3.03 6.96
C SER A 188 -2.15 4.21 6.05
N ALA A 189 -3.28 4.13 5.35
CA ALA A 189 -3.77 5.17 4.45
C ALA A 189 -4.27 6.41 5.19
N LEU A 190 -4.81 6.25 6.39
CA LEU A 190 -5.29 7.35 7.23
C LEU A 190 -4.19 7.89 8.15
N GLY A 191 -3.03 7.22 8.22
CA GLY A 191 -1.93 7.58 9.12
C GLY A 191 -2.29 7.35 10.60
N GLN A 192 -3.19 6.41 10.86
CA GLN A 192 -3.52 5.97 12.21
C GLN A 192 -2.47 4.96 12.69
N CYS A 193 -2.17 4.99 13.99
CA CYS A 193 -1.22 4.06 14.58
C CYS A 193 -1.83 2.65 14.58
N VAL A 194 -1.13 1.66 14.01
CA VAL A 194 -1.49 0.24 14.12
C VAL A 194 -1.38 -0.13 15.60
N ARG A 195 -2.52 -0.31 16.28
CA ARG A 195 -2.53 -0.95 17.60
C ARG A 195 -2.46 -2.45 17.36
N VAL A 196 -1.26 -3.00 17.47
CA VAL A 196 -1.10 -4.46 17.57
C VAL A 196 -1.64 -4.87 18.93
N SER A 197 -2.81 -5.52 18.96
CA SER A 197 -3.42 -6.11 20.15
C SER A 197 -2.71 -7.40 20.55
#